data_AF-B9TI36-F1
#
_entry.id   AF-B9TI36-F1
#
_cell.length_a   1.000
_cell.length_b   1.000
_cell.length_c   1.000
_cell.angle_alpha   90.00
_cell.angle_beta   90.00
_cell.angle_gamma   90.00
#
_symmetry.space_group_name_H-M   'P 1'
#
loop_
_entity.id
_entity.type
_entity.pdbx_description
1 polymer ?
#
loop_
_entity_poly.entity_id
_entity_poly.type
_entity_poly.pdbx_seq_one_letter_code
_entity_poly.pdbx_strand_id
1 'polypeptide(L)'
;MVDLYASTSGTDSDWVVKLIDVYPDEVAAQPEMGGYQLPIAMDIFRGRYYQGLDKPAAIPANKAERYRFALPNVDHVFLPGHRIMVQIQSSWFPLYDRNPQTFVPNIFYAKPGDYRKATQRVYHAPGLESAIELPVVQAGKTFVDGKVGCRLSRLLIPEVLVMKFRVTAGALLLASTLAHAQTSHWAFSYTGFYDQEAAAFLPDMRIDGSFTGVDANGDGVLERGELTSLLVDAKDYVACAAGSNAYYHCDADSFRFSAESGLAFGVSEYSSDPEGLFGGGHLVTTGQMAYDYQFNPYGGSEHHLLWTDGTVLSMSSALPGSESVPAVPEAPTWAMLLAGLGGIGLWRRRPA
;
A
#
# COMPACT_ATOMS: atom_id res chain seq x y z
N MET A 1 0.64 -13.37 -21.47
CA MET A 1 2.04 -13.65 -21.07
C MET A 1 2.80 -12.34 -21.08
N VAL A 2 3.54 -12.02 -20.02
CA VAL A 2 4.42 -10.84 -19.96
C VAL A 2 5.76 -11.18 -20.64
N ASP A 3 6.27 -10.27 -21.45
CA ASP A 3 7.61 -10.28 -22.03
C ASP A 3 8.27 -8.92 -21.75
N LEU A 4 8.89 -8.80 -20.58
CA LEU A 4 9.41 -7.53 -20.05
C LEU A 4 10.93 -7.45 -20.23
N TYR A 5 11.40 -6.35 -20.81
CA TYR A 5 12.82 -5.98 -20.83
C TYR A 5 13.03 -4.84 -19.85
N ALA A 6 13.75 -5.10 -18.76
CA ALA A 6 13.94 -4.12 -17.69
C ALA A 6 15.34 -4.21 -17.06
N SER A 7 15.80 -3.09 -16.50
CA SER A 7 17.04 -3.01 -15.72
C SER A 7 16.78 -2.36 -14.36
N THR A 8 17.47 -2.85 -13.33
CA THR A 8 17.55 -2.22 -12.01
C THR A 8 18.96 -1.67 -11.80
N SER A 9 19.13 -0.53 -11.12
CA SER A 9 20.45 -0.09 -10.66
C SER A 9 20.97 -0.91 -9.48
N GLY A 10 20.13 -1.73 -8.86
CA GLY A 10 20.47 -2.67 -7.80
C GLY A 10 20.91 -4.03 -8.35
N THR A 11 20.90 -5.05 -7.50
CA THR A 11 21.27 -6.43 -7.86
C THR A 11 20.14 -7.45 -7.64
N ASP A 12 18.97 -6.97 -7.23
CA ASP A 12 17.70 -7.71 -7.20
C ASP A 12 16.55 -6.70 -7.45
N SER A 13 15.35 -7.16 -7.77
CA SER A 13 14.14 -6.35 -7.88
C SER A 13 12.92 -7.25 -8.06
N ASP A 14 11.75 -6.79 -7.63
CA ASP A 14 10.49 -7.38 -8.08
C ASP A 14 9.91 -6.58 -9.27
N TRP A 15 9.12 -7.25 -10.10
CA TRP A 15 8.43 -6.68 -11.25
C TRP A 15 6.94 -7.06 -11.18
N VAL A 16 6.12 -6.12 -10.72
CA VAL A 16 4.66 -6.23 -10.74
C VAL A 16 4.17 -5.68 -12.07
N VAL A 17 3.32 -6.44 -12.76
CA VAL A 17 2.70 -6.01 -14.02
C VAL A 17 1.19 -6.17 -13.89
N LYS A 18 0.46 -5.09 -14.17
CA LYS A 18 -1.01 -5.04 -14.14
C LYS A 18 -1.54 -4.71 -15.53
N LEU A 19 -2.44 -5.55 -16.04
CA LEU A 19 -3.28 -5.28 -17.21
C LEU A 19 -4.61 -4.73 -16.71
N ILE A 20 -4.96 -3.53 -17.17
CA ILE A 20 -6.05 -2.73 -16.65
C ILE A 20 -7.00 -2.35 -17.79
N ASP A 21 -8.29 -2.44 -17.52
CA ASP A 21 -9.36 -1.82 -18.29
C ASP A 21 -9.71 -0.46 -17.68
N VAL A 22 -9.39 0.60 -18.42
CA VAL A 22 -9.74 1.97 -18.05
C VAL A 22 -11.10 2.29 -18.64
N TYR A 23 -12.07 2.54 -17.76
CA TYR A 23 -13.41 2.97 -18.14
C TYR A 23 -13.37 4.32 -18.85
N PRO A 24 -14.41 4.67 -19.64
CA PRO A 24 -14.52 5.99 -20.23
C PRO A 24 -14.46 7.08 -19.17
N ASP A 25 -13.96 8.25 -19.55
CA ASP A 25 -13.79 9.39 -18.61
C ASP A 25 -15.11 9.75 -17.90
N GLU A 26 -16.25 9.51 -18.55
CA GLU A 26 -17.60 9.68 -17.98
C GLU A 26 -18.45 8.41 -18.19
N VAL A 27 -19.12 7.95 -17.13
CA VAL A 27 -20.05 6.81 -17.17
C VAL A 27 -21.41 7.27 -16.65
N ALA A 28 -22.32 7.66 -17.55
CA ALA A 28 -23.55 8.36 -17.19
C ALA A 28 -24.46 7.62 -16.18
N ALA A 29 -24.50 6.28 -16.27
CA ALA A 29 -25.32 5.47 -15.35
C ALA A 29 -24.69 5.29 -13.96
N GLN A 30 -23.36 5.44 -13.85
CA GLN A 30 -22.56 5.25 -12.63
C GLN A 30 -21.40 6.27 -12.65
N PRO A 31 -21.66 7.55 -12.34
CA PRO A 31 -20.67 8.62 -12.49
C PRO A 31 -19.34 8.36 -11.76
N GLU A 32 -19.38 7.65 -10.63
CA GLU A 32 -18.22 7.21 -9.85
C GLU A 32 -17.28 6.27 -10.62
N MET A 33 -17.77 5.62 -11.68
CA MET A 33 -16.98 4.74 -12.54
C MET A 33 -16.27 5.48 -13.68
N GLY A 34 -16.46 6.79 -13.80
CA GLY A 34 -15.74 7.63 -14.76
C GLY A 34 -14.22 7.54 -14.55
N GLY A 35 -13.49 7.07 -15.57
CA GLY A 35 -12.04 6.89 -15.52
C GLY A 35 -11.56 5.77 -14.57
N TYR A 36 -12.45 4.92 -14.07
CA TYR A 36 -12.09 3.82 -13.18
C TYR A 36 -11.09 2.86 -13.85
N GLN A 37 -10.05 2.48 -13.11
CA GLN A 37 -8.94 1.65 -13.60
C GLN A 37 -9.06 0.23 -13.04
N LEU A 38 -9.88 -0.61 -13.68
CA LEU A 38 -10.14 -1.99 -13.26
C LEU A 38 -8.96 -2.91 -13.63
N PRO A 39 -8.18 -3.46 -12.67
CA PRO A 39 -7.15 -4.44 -12.99
C PRO A 39 -7.78 -5.80 -13.31
N ILE A 40 -7.74 -6.22 -14.57
CA ILE A 40 -8.34 -7.48 -15.03
C ILE A 40 -7.37 -8.67 -14.91
N ALA A 41 -6.06 -8.42 -14.89
CA ALA A 41 -5.05 -9.44 -14.62
C ALA A 41 -3.76 -8.78 -14.13
N MET A 42 -3.22 -9.28 -13.03
CA MET A 42 -2.01 -8.72 -12.42
C MET A 42 -1.26 -9.79 -11.63
N ASP A 43 0.07 -9.71 -11.69
CA ASP A 43 0.94 -10.62 -10.94
C ASP A 43 2.30 -9.96 -10.68
N ILE A 44 3.08 -10.57 -9.79
CA ILE A 44 4.43 -10.16 -9.42
C ILE A 44 5.45 -11.22 -9.81
N PHE A 45 6.58 -10.78 -10.37
CA PHE A 45 7.72 -11.66 -10.64
C PHE A 45 8.93 -11.22 -9.83
N ARG A 46 9.50 -12.14 -9.06
CA ARG A 46 10.71 -11.90 -8.27
C ARG A 46 11.95 -12.06 -9.15
N GLY A 47 12.66 -10.95 -9.35
CA GLY A 47 13.67 -10.79 -10.40
C GLY A 47 14.88 -11.71 -10.27
N ARG A 48 15.28 -12.11 -9.05
CA ARG A 48 16.36 -13.11 -8.87
C ARG A 48 16.14 -14.42 -9.65
N TYR A 49 14.91 -14.74 -10.03
CA TYR A 49 14.56 -15.95 -10.79
C TYR A 49 14.51 -15.75 -12.31
N TYR A 50 15.04 -14.65 -12.85
CA TYR A 50 15.00 -14.36 -14.29
C TYR A 50 15.67 -15.42 -15.17
N GLN A 51 16.57 -16.24 -14.63
CA GLN A 51 17.22 -17.37 -15.33
C GLN A 51 16.53 -18.72 -15.09
N GLY A 52 15.46 -18.76 -14.29
CA GLY A 52 14.77 -19.97 -13.86
C GLY A 52 14.35 -19.90 -12.39
N LEU A 53 13.18 -20.47 -12.06
CA LEU A 53 12.63 -20.50 -10.70
C LEU A 53 13.50 -21.30 -9.72
N ASP A 54 14.30 -22.24 -10.24
CA ASP A 54 15.26 -23.08 -9.52
C ASP A 54 16.66 -22.45 -9.41
N LYS A 55 16.90 -21.31 -10.05
CA LYS A 55 18.23 -20.70 -10.22
C LYS A 55 18.24 -19.23 -9.79
N PRO A 56 18.15 -18.93 -8.48
CA PRO A 56 18.27 -17.57 -8.00
C PRO A 56 19.65 -17.00 -8.32
N ALA A 57 19.72 -15.89 -9.04
CA ALA A 57 20.95 -15.21 -9.39
C ALA A 57 20.81 -13.69 -9.20
N ALA A 58 21.93 -13.04 -8.85
CA ALA A 58 21.98 -11.58 -8.83
C ALA A 58 21.71 -11.02 -10.23
N ILE A 59 20.88 -9.98 -10.30
CA ILE A 59 20.60 -9.25 -11.53
C ILE A 59 21.80 -8.33 -11.80
N PRO A 60 22.38 -8.33 -13.02
CA PRO A 60 23.46 -7.41 -13.35
C PRO A 60 22.96 -5.96 -13.32
N ALA A 61 23.55 -5.14 -12.43
CA ALA A 61 23.15 -3.75 -12.25
C ALA A 61 23.26 -2.94 -13.55
N ASN A 62 22.23 -2.13 -13.83
CA ASN A 62 22.10 -1.25 -15.00
C ASN A 62 22.12 -1.96 -16.36
N LYS A 63 21.96 -3.28 -16.39
CA LYS A 63 21.84 -4.06 -17.62
C LYS A 63 20.38 -4.49 -17.83
N ALA A 64 19.89 -4.33 -19.06
CA ALA A 64 18.57 -4.82 -19.42
C ALA A 64 18.59 -6.36 -19.44
N GLU A 65 17.70 -6.96 -18.66
CA GLU A 65 17.45 -8.40 -18.66
C GLU A 65 16.00 -8.68 -19.07
N ARG A 66 15.75 -9.90 -19.54
CA ARG A 66 14.44 -10.35 -20.00
C ARG A 66 13.72 -11.11 -18.89
N TYR A 67 12.48 -10.72 -18.58
CA TYR A 67 11.60 -11.37 -17.63
C TYR A 67 10.35 -11.86 -18.36
N ARG A 68 10.06 -13.16 -18.26
CA ARG A 68 8.92 -13.79 -18.94
C ARG A 68 8.11 -14.62 -17.95
N PHE A 69 6.85 -14.24 -17.75
CA PHE A 69 5.95 -14.87 -16.79
C PHE A 69 4.47 -14.66 -17.17
N ALA A 70 3.61 -15.58 -16.74
CA ALA A 70 2.18 -15.50 -17.03
C ALA A 70 1.47 -14.53 -16.08
N LEU A 71 0.38 -13.93 -16.56
CA LEU A 71 -0.61 -13.28 -15.70
C LEU A 71 -1.81 -14.22 -15.53
N PRO A 72 -2.69 -14.00 -14.53
CA PRO A 72 -3.95 -14.71 -14.42
C PRO A 72 -4.76 -14.74 -15.73
N ASN A 73 -5.52 -15.82 -15.92
CA ASN A 73 -6.39 -15.97 -17.09
C ASN A 73 -7.46 -14.88 -17.11
N VAL A 74 -7.84 -14.44 -18.31
CA VAL A 74 -8.88 -13.42 -18.51
C VAL A 74 -9.92 -13.92 -19.50
N ASP A 75 -11.18 -13.63 -19.21
CA ASP A 75 -12.30 -13.69 -20.16
C ASP A 75 -13.01 -12.33 -20.11
N HIS A 76 -12.43 -11.37 -20.83
CA HIS A 76 -12.79 -9.95 -20.72
C HIS A 76 -12.91 -9.31 -22.09
N VAL A 77 -13.86 -8.38 -22.23
CA VAL A 77 -14.05 -7.58 -23.44
C VAL A 77 -13.87 -6.11 -23.09
N PHE A 78 -12.85 -5.49 -23.68
CA PHE A 78 -12.69 -4.03 -23.62
C PHE A 78 -13.76 -3.38 -24.52
N LEU A 79 -14.75 -2.73 -23.90
CA LEU A 79 -15.87 -2.13 -24.61
C LEU A 79 -15.46 -0.83 -25.35
N PRO A 80 -16.24 -0.36 -26.33
CA PRO A 80 -15.99 0.93 -26.96
C PRO A 80 -15.90 2.07 -25.94
N GLY A 81 -14.91 2.94 -26.10
CA GLY A 81 -14.62 4.04 -25.17
C GLY A 81 -13.65 3.68 -24.05
N HIS A 82 -13.47 2.40 -23.76
CA HIS A 82 -12.47 1.93 -22.81
C HIS A 82 -11.05 1.96 -23.39
N ARG A 83 -10.04 1.93 -22.52
CA ARG A 83 -8.62 1.88 -22.90
C ARG A 83 -7.91 0.73 -22.21
N ILE A 84 -6.97 0.12 -22.91
CA ILE A 84 -6.06 -0.87 -22.32
C ILE A 84 -4.90 -0.11 -21.66
N MET A 85 -4.71 -0.32 -20.36
CA MET A 85 -3.59 0.25 -19.59
C MET A 85 -2.69 -0.86 -19.06
N VAL A 86 -1.39 -0.57 -18.99
CA VAL A 86 -0.41 -1.41 -18.32
C VAL A 86 0.28 -0.58 -17.24
N GLN A 87 0.24 -1.05 -15.99
CA GLN A 87 1.02 -0.46 -14.89
C GLN A 87 2.15 -1.41 -14.49
N ILE A 88 3.31 -0.84 -14.19
CA ILE A 88 4.49 -1.57 -13.73
C ILE A 88 5.03 -0.91 -12.46
N GLN A 89 5.29 -1.72 -11.44
CA GLN A 89 5.88 -1.29 -10.18
C GLN A 89 6.81 -2.38 -9.61
N SER A 90 7.60 -2.07 -8.58
CA SER A 90 8.59 -3.01 -8.00
C SER A 90 8.35 -3.34 -6.54
N SER A 91 7.13 -3.11 -6.05
CA SER A 91 6.69 -3.49 -4.71
C SER A 91 5.18 -3.65 -4.69
N TRP A 92 4.65 -4.61 -3.93
CA TRP A 92 3.21 -4.78 -3.73
C TRP A 92 2.91 -5.11 -2.27
N PHE A 93 3.17 -4.12 -1.44
CA PHE A 93 3.14 -4.22 0.01
C PHE A 93 1.72 -3.97 0.56
N PRO A 94 1.31 -4.62 1.68
CA PRO A 94 2.03 -5.64 2.44
C PRO A 94 1.81 -7.08 1.96
N LEU A 95 1.01 -7.28 0.91
CA LEU A 95 0.69 -8.62 0.39
C LEU A 95 1.93 -9.45 0.04
N TYR A 96 2.95 -8.81 -0.55
CA TYR A 96 4.26 -9.39 -0.80
C TYR A 96 5.34 -8.70 0.03
N ASP A 97 6.27 -9.49 0.57
CA ASP A 97 7.45 -8.98 1.27
C ASP A 97 8.32 -8.13 0.34
N ARG A 98 8.94 -7.09 0.89
CA ARG A 98 9.76 -6.16 0.11
C ARG A 98 11.02 -6.88 -0.40
N ASN A 99 11.26 -6.82 -1.70
CA ASN A 99 12.57 -7.14 -2.25
C ASN A 99 13.61 -6.08 -1.79
N PRO A 100 14.76 -6.48 -1.21
CA PRO A 100 15.78 -5.55 -0.75
C PRO A 100 16.42 -4.69 -1.86
N GLN A 101 16.20 -5.08 -3.12
CA GLN A 101 16.85 -4.54 -4.32
C GLN A 101 18.38 -4.72 -4.35
N THR A 102 18.91 -5.46 -3.37
CA THR A 102 20.24 -6.04 -3.35
C THR A 102 20.10 -7.55 -3.23
N PHE A 103 20.94 -8.28 -3.94
CA PHE A 103 20.91 -9.74 -3.89
C PHE A 103 21.42 -10.23 -2.55
N VAL A 104 20.54 -10.90 -1.81
CA VAL A 104 20.85 -11.60 -0.56
C VAL A 104 20.58 -13.10 -0.72
N PRO A 105 21.29 -13.99 0.00
CA PRO A 105 21.08 -15.43 -0.08
C PRO A 105 19.61 -15.82 0.13
N ASN A 106 18.95 -15.20 1.12
CA ASN A 106 17.55 -15.45 1.42
C ASN A 106 16.86 -14.15 1.89
N ILE A 107 15.78 -13.75 1.21
CA ILE A 107 15.06 -12.50 1.49
C ILE A 107 14.33 -12.54 2.83
N PHE A 108 13.88 -13.72 3.28
CA PHE A 108 13.25 -13.87 4.61
C PHE A 108 14.15 -13.42 5.76
N TYR A 109 15.48 -13.42 5.55
CA TYR A 109 16.48 -13.00 6.54
C TYR A 109 17.22 -11.74 6.12
N ALA A 110 16.67 -10.94 5.20
CA ALA A 110 17.25 -9.68 4.79
C ALA A 110 17.37 -8.73 5.99
N LYS A 111 18.53 -8.10 6.13
CA LYS A 111 18.84 -7.16 7.22
C LYS A 111 18.43 -5.74 6.82
N PRO A 112 18.21 -4.84 7.78
CA PRO A 112 17.88 -3.44 7.49
C PRO A 112 18.84 -2.75 6.51
N GLY A 113 20.15 -3.05 6.58
CA GLY A 113 21.17 -2.47 5.70
C GLY A 113 21.18 -3.00 4.26
N ASP A 114 20.48 -4.11 3.99
CA ASP A 114 20.38 -4.73 2.67
C ASP A 114 19.38 -3.98 1.77
N TYR A 115 18.37 -3.34 2.37
CA TYR A 115 17.36 -2.58 1.65
C TYR A 115 17.96 -1.29 1.07
N ARG A 116 18.06 -1.22 -0.26
CA ARG A 116 18.58 -0.05 -0.97
C ARG A 116 17.58 0.44 -2.01
N LYS A 117 17.52 1.75 -2.21
CA LYS A 117 16.80 2.32 -3.35
C LYS A 117 17.50 1.90 -4.64
N ALA A 118 16.73 1.47 -5.65
CA ALA A 118 17.25 1.30 -7.00
C ALA A 118 16.40 2.05 -8.03
N THR A 119 17.07 2.44 -9.12
CA THR A 119 16.45 3.04 -10.30
C THR A 119 16.03 1.95 -11.26
N GLN A 120 14.74 1.88 -11.55
CA GLN A 120 14.17 0.91 -12.47
C GLN A 120 13.98 1.54 -13.86
N ARG A 121 14.29 0.79 -14.92
CA ARG A 121 14.05 1.21 -16.31
C ARG A 121 13.36 0.08 -17.05
N VAL A 122 12.25 0.39 -17.70
CA VAL A 122 11.54 -0.52 -18.60
C VAL A 122 11.81 -0.07 -20.03
N TYR A 123 12.21 -1.01 -20.87
CA TYR A 123 12.66 -0.73 -22.24
C TYR A 123 11.53 -0.99 -23.24
N HIS A 124 11.48 -0.15 -24.27
CA HIS A 124 10.53 -0.25 -25.40
C HIS A 124 11.24 0.08 -26.74
N ALA A 125 12.56 -0.03 -26.77
CA ALA A 125 13.38 0.23 -27.95
C ALA A 125 13.49 -1.01 -28.84
N PRO A 126 13.81 -0.87 -30.15
CA PRO A 126 14.02 -2.02 -31.03
C PRO A 126 15.01 -3.04 -30.46
N GLY A 127 14.61 -4.31 -30.42
CA GLY A 127 15.36 -5.42 -29.82
C GLY A 127 15.21 -5.58 -28.29
N LEU A 128 14.57 -4.62 -27.62
CA LEU A 128 14.25 -4.62 -26.18
C LEU A 128 12.80 -4.16 -25.98
N GLU A 129 11.87 -4.63 -26.82
CA GLU A 129 10.48 -4.21 -26.76
C GLU A 129 9.73 -4.97 -25.68
N SER A 130 9.47 -4.32 -24.55
CA SER A 130 8.57 -4.87 -23.54
C SER A 130 7.14 -4.96 -24.07
N ALA A 131 6.48 -6.08 -23.82
CA ALA A 131 5.13 -6.34 -24.31
C ALA A 131 4.34 -7.28 -23.39
N ILE A 132 3.02 -7.22 -23.52
CA ILE A 132 2.11 -8.26 -23.04
C ILE A 132 1.53 -8.99 -24.27
N GLU A 133 1.74 -10.29 -24.35
CA GLU A 133 1.08 -11.16 -25.32
C GLU A 133 -0.35 -11.44 -24.84
N LEU A 134 -1.33 -10.89 -25.56
CA LEU A 134 -2.76 -11.00 -25.28
C LEU A 134 -3.41 -12.11 -26.13
N PRO A 135 -4.24 -12.98 -25.53
CA PRO A 135 -4.98 -14.01 -26.24
C PRO A 135 -6.25 -13.44 -26.90
N VAL A 136 -6.08 -12.64 -27.96
CA VAL A 136 -7.22 -11.96 -28.61
C VAL A 136 -8.04 -12.96 -29.43
N VAL A 137 -9.34 -13.01 -29.15
CA VAL A 137 -10.32 -13.81 -29.89
C VAL A 137 -11.14 -12.91 -30.83
N GLN A 138 -11.51 -13.42 -32.01
CA GLN A 138 -12.39 -12.67 -32.92
C GLN A 138 -13.86 -12.87 -32.54
N ALA A 139 -14.59 -11.78 -32.33
CA ALA A 139 -16.04 -11.83 -32.16
C ALA A 139 -16.73 -12.35 -33.43
N GLY A 140 -17.67 -13.29 -33.28
CA GLY A 140 -18.56 -13.75 -34.37
C GLY A 140 -18.11 -14.98 -35.16
N LYS A 141 -17.04 -15.70 -34.77
CA LYS A 141 -16.75 -17.03 -35.33
C LYS A 141 -17.44 -18.11 -34.52
N THR A 142 -18.44 -18.74 -35.11
CA THR A 142 -19.10 -19.95 -34.59
C THR A 142 -18.07 -21.05 -34.36
N PHE A 143 -18.23 -21.80 -33.27
CA PHE A 143 -17.44 -23.00 -33.00
C PHE A 143 -17.58 -24.00 -34.16
N VAL A 144 -16.56 -24.10 -35.02
CA VAL A 144 -16.44 -25.17 -36.01
C VAL A 144 -15.14 -25.91 -35.68
N ASP A 145 -15.23 -27.21 -35.43
CA ASP A 145 -14.13 -28.16 -35.17
C ASP A 145 -13.29 -27.97 -33.89
N GLY A 146 -13.87 -27.47 -32.79
CA GLY A 146 -13.25 -27.55 -31.45
C GLY A 146 -11.92 -26.79 -31.29
N LYS A 147 -11.57 -25.93 -32.24
CA LYS A 147 -10.38 -25.06 -32.18
C LYS A 147 -10.82 -23.60 -32.15
N VAL A 148 -10.68 -22.95 -31.00
CA VAL A 148 -10.77 -21.50 -30.92
C VAL A 148 -9.56 -20.93 -31.67
N GLY A 149 -9.80 -20.22 -32.77
CA GLY A 149 -8.77 -19.42 -33.43
C GLY A 149 -8.41 -18.21 -32.57
N CYS A 150 -7.60 -18.44 -31.53
CA CYS A 150 -7.04 -17.37 -30.70
C CYS A 150 -5.82 -16.80 -31.41
N ARG A 151 -5.83 -15.48 -31.71
CA ARG A 151 -4.67 -14.80 -32.28
C ARG A 151 -3.89 -14.17 -31.14
N LEU A 152 -2.67 -14.64 -30.89
CA LEU A 152 -1.76 -13.92 -30.00
C LEU A 152 -1.49 -12.54 -30.60
N SER A 153 -1.92 -11.51 -29.89
CA SER A 153 -1.64 -10.11 -30.24
C SER A 153 -0.63 -9.57 -29.25
N ARG A 154 0.46 -8.97 -29.75
CA ARG A 154 1.52 -8.41 -28.92
C ARG A 154 1.18 -6.95 -28.62
N LEU A 155 0.73 -6.67 -27.40
CA LEU A 155 0.56 -5.30 -26.92
C LEU A 155 1.92 -4.78 -26.47
N LEU A 156 2.55 -3.94 -27.30
CA LEU A 156 3.75 -3.21 -26.90
C LEU A 156 3.39 -2.31 -25.71
N ILE A 157 4.31 -2.17 -24.76
CA ILE A 157 4.15 -1.23 -23.65
C ILE A 157 4.75 0.10 -24.13
N PRO A 158 3.92 1.04 -24.64
CA PRO A 158 4.43 2.29 -25.16
C PRO A 158 4.69 3.24 -23.99
N GLU A 159 5.82 3.94 -24.06
CA GLU A 159 6.19 5.08 -23.21
C GLU A 159 5.76 4.96 -21.73
N VAL A 160 6.67 4.52 -20.88
CA VAL A 160 6.43 4.43 -19.44
C VAL A 160 6.18 5.85 -18.92
N LEU A 161 4.92 6.16 -18.58
CA LEU A 161 4.59 7.31 -17.78
C LEU A 161 5.11 7.05 -16.36
N VAL A 162 6.41 7.26 -16.19
CA VAL A 162 7.00 7.40 -14.85
C VAL A 162 6.34 8.64 -14.28
N MET A 163 5.57 8.47 -13.21
CA MET A 163 5.07 9.58 -12.41
C MET A 163 6.30 10.28 -11.79
N LYS A 164 6.92 11.15 -12.58
CA LYS A 164 8.10 11.91 -12.20
C LYS A 164 7.62 13.03 -11.29
N PHE A 165 7.92 12.93 -10.00
CA PHE A 165 7.95 14.09 -9.10
C PHE A 165 9.04 15.05 -9.60
N ARG A 166 8.70 15.91 -10.57
CA ARG A 166 9.57 17.00 -11.02
C ARG A 166 9.36 18.18 -10.08
N VAL A 167 10.20 18.29 -9.07
CA VAL A 167 10.39 19.55 -8.35
C VAL A 167 11.27 20.44 -9.23
N THR A 168 10.67 21.24 -10.10
CA THR A 168 11.37 22.36 -10.76
C THR A 168 11.13 23.62 -9.94
N ALA A 169 12.16 24.04 -9.21
CA ALA A 169 12.23 25.36 -8.61
C ALA A 169 12.28 26.41 -9.74
N GLY A 170 11.18 27.15 -9.91
CA GLY A 170 11.08 28.27 -10.82
C GLY A 170 10.04 29.23 -10.27
N ALA A 171 10.49 30.25 -9.55
CA ALA A 171 9.63 31.26 -8.96
C ALA A 171 8.85 32.03 -10.03
N LEU A 172 7.53 31.92 -10.01
CA LEU A 172 6.64 33.00 -10.42
C LEU A 172 5.55 33.14 -9.36
N LEU A 173 5.62 34.25 -8.63
CA LEU A 173 4.64 34.71 -7.66
C LEU A 173 3.30 34.99 -8.36
N LEU A 174 2.32 34.11 -8.19
CA LEU A 174 0.90 34.44 -8.20
C LEU A 174 0.24 33.58 -7.14
N ALA A 175 -0.12 34.22 -6.04
CA ALA A 175 -0.85 33.61 -4.94
C ALA A 175 -2.26 33.22 -5.43
N SER A 176 -2.44 31.93 -5.71
CA SER A 176 -3.72 31.25 -5.59
C SER A 176 -3.57 30.23 -4.49
N THR A 177 -4.22 30.48 -3.35
CA THR A 177 -4.38 29.51 -2.27
C THR A 177 -5.25 28.36 -2.78
N LEU A 178 -4.64 27.41 -3.49
CA LEU A 178 -5.19 26.08 -3.59
C LEU A 178 -4.89 25.42 -2.24
N ALA A 179 -5.89 25.42 -1.36
CA ALA A 179 -5.95 24.52 -0.23
C ALA A 179 -5.85 23.10 -0.82
N HIS A 180 -4.63 22.56 -0.84
CA HIS A 180 -4.43 21.16 -1.13
C HIS A 180 -4.83 20.44 0.15
N ALA A 181 -5.99 19.79 0.13
CA ALA A 181 -6.38 18.88 1.19
C ALA A 181 -5.34 17.76 1.22
N GLN A 182 -4.39 17.86 2.14
CA GLN A 182 -3.25 16.95 2.23
C GLN A 182 -3.73 15.66 2.85
N THR A 183 -3.71 14.57 2.08
CA THR A 183 -3.98 13.23 2.61
C THR A 183 -3.02 12.97 3.77
N SER A 184 -3.59 12.83 4.95
CA SER A 184 -2.87 12.67 6.20
C SER A 184 -2.85 11.20 6.55
N HIS A 185 -1.65 10.66 6.76
CA HIS A 185 -1.45 9.27 7.14
C HIS A 185 -0.77 9.22 8.51
N TRP A 186 -1.33 8.41 9.40
CA TRP A 186 -0.88 8.30 10.78
C TRP A 186 -0.80 6.84 11.17
N ALA A 187 0.28 6.47 11.83
CA ALA A 187 0.39 5.20 12.53
C ALA A 187 0.19 5.44 14.03
N PHE A 188 -0.47 4.50 14.70
CA PHE A 188 -0.65 4.52 16.14
C PHE A 188 -0.35 3.14 16.74
N SER A 189 0.06 3.15 17.99
CA SER A 189 0.25 1.96 18.81
C SER A 189 -0.21 2.30 20.22
N TYR A 190 -1.21 1.56 20.72
CA TYR A 190 -1.52 1.55 22.14
C TYR A 190 -0.75 0.42 22.78
N THR A 191 -0.05 0.69 23.89
CA THR A 191 0.72 -0.30 24.64
C THR A 191 0.32 -0.30 26.10
N GLY A 192 0.28 -1.48 26.72
CA GLY A 192 -0.09 -1.65 28.11
C GLY A 192 -1.60 -1.71 28.32
N PHE A 193 -2.10 -2.88 28.73
CA PHE A 193 -3.54 -3.09 28.98
C PHE A 193 -3.74 -3.92 30.24
N TYR A 194 -4.88 -3.72 30.92
CA TYR A 194 -5.29 -4.64 31.97
C TYR A 194 -6.09 -5.79 31.35
N ASP A 195 -5.56 -6.99 31.48
CA ASP A 195 -6.21 -8.21 31.02
C ASP A 195 -7.11 -8.76 32.14
N GLN A 196 -8.41 -8.86 31.86
CA GLN A 196 -9.36 -9.35 32.86
C GLN A 196 -9.17 -10.84 33.18
N GLU A 197 -8.74 -11.65 32.22
CA GLU A 197 -8.58 -13.10 32.39
C GLU A 197 -7.30 -13.40 33.20
N ALA A 198 -6.20 -12.73 32.87
CA ALA A 198 -4.97 -12.82 33.64
C ALA A 198 -5.04 -12.05 34.98
N ALA A 199 -6.06 -11.22 35.17
CA ALA A 199 -6.21 -10.29 36.29
C ALA A 199 -4.94 -9.45 36.56
N ALA A 200 -4.28 -9.02 35.47
CA ALA A 200 -2.98 -8.37 35.54
C ALA A 200 -2.81 -7.30 34.46
N PHE A 201 -2.00 -6.29 34.76
CA PHE A 201 -1.55 -5.32 33.76
C PHE A 201 -0.41 -5.93 32.93
N LEU A 202 -0.60 -5.95 31.61
CA LEU A 202 0.33 -6.50 30.64
C LEU A 202 0.97 -5.35 29.85
N PRO A 203 2.20 -4.92 30.20
CA PRO A 203 2.84 -3.75 29.59
C PRO A 203 3.22 -3.97 28.12
N ASP A 204 3.47 -5.22 27.72
CA ASP A 204 3.92 -5.58 26.36
C ASP A 204 2.75 -5.82 25.39
N MET A 205 1.51 -5.86 25.89
CA MET A 205 0.32 -6.00 25.04
C MET A 205 0.13 -4.73 24.22
N ARG A 206 -0.21 -4.89 22.95
CA ARG A 206 -0.33 -3.79 22.00
C ARG A 206 -1.52 -3.96 21.08
N ILE A 207 -2.10 -2.82 20.72
CA ILE A 207 -3.09 -2.69 19.63
C ILE A 207 -2.50 -1.68 18.66
N ASP A 208 -2.15 -2.17 17.47
CA ASP A 208 -1.44 -1.41 16.45
C ASP A 208 -2.40 -1.06 15.30
N GLY A 209 -2.18 0.10 14.69
CA GLY A 209 -3.02 0.49 13.57
C GLY A 209 -2.51 1.70 12.81
N SER A 210 -3.25 2.03 11.76
CA SER A 210 -3.00 3.23 10.97
C SER A 210 -4.28 3.75 10.36
N PHE A 211 -4.34 5.04 10.08
CA PHE A 211 -5.47 5.63 9.38
C PHE A 211 -5.01 6.61 8.33
N THR A 212 -5.84 6.76 7.31
CA THR A 212 -5.62 7.68 6.21
C THR A 212 -6.91 8.44 5.95
N GLY A 213 -6.83 9.77 5.91
CA GLY A 213 -7.99 10.61 5.67
C GLY A 213 -7.61 11.96 5.08
N VAL A 214 -8.62 12.68 4.62
CA VAL A 214 -8.50 14.04 4.13
C VAL A 214 -9.51 14.87 4.89
N ASP A 215 -9.03 15.85 5.66
CA ASP A 215 -9.87 16.86 6.30
C ASP A 215 -10.53 17.67 5.17
N ALA A 216 -11.77 17.31 4.86
CA ALA A 216 -12.50 17.81 3.70
C ALA A 216 -13.20 19.13 4.04
N ASN A 217 -13.52 19.33 5.32
CA ASN A 217 -14.21 20.52 5.81
C ASN A 217 -13.23 21.62 6.30
N GLY A 218 -11.94 21.28 6.51
CA GLY A 218 -10.87 22.18 6.91
C GLY A 218 -10.90 22.60 8.37
N ASP A 219 -11.55 21.84 9.26
CA ASP A 219 -11.69 22.18 10.68
C ASP A 219 -10.54 21.66 11.57
N GLY A 220 -9.59 20.93 10.98
CA GLY A 220 -8.43 20.37 11.69
C GLY A 220 -8.73 19.10 12.49
N VAL A 221 -9.94 18.53 12.33
CA VAL A 221 -10.37 17.28 12.94
C VAL A 221 -10.71 16.28 11.84
N LEU A 222 -10.09 15.10 11.87
CA LEU A 222 -10.50 14.00 11.01
C LEU A 222 -11.64 13.23 11.66
N GLU A 223 -12.78 13.16 10.99
CA GLU A 223 -13.93 12.37 11.42
C GLU A 223 -14.13 11.11 10.55
N ARG A 224 -15.02 10.22 10.98
CA ARG A 224 -15.28 8.93 10.30
C ARG A 224 -15.59 9.05 8.80
N GLY A 225 -16.34 10.09 8.40
CA GLY A 225 -16.71 10.33 7.00
C GLY A 225 -15.56 10.80 6.11
N GLU A 226 -14.46 11.22 6.71
CA GLU A 226 -13.26 11.75 6.04
C GLU A 226 -12.14 10.72 5.93
N LEU A 227 -12.37 9.54 6.49
CA LEU A 227 -11.46 8.42 6.41
C LEU A 227 -11.58 7.68 5.07
N THR A 228 -10.42 7.40 4.50
CA THR A 228 -10.25 6.48 3.37
C THR A 228 -9.84 5.07 3.82
N SER A 229 -9.17 4.95 4.96
CA SER A 229 -8.78 3.67 5.57
C SER A 229 -8.63 3.80 7.08
N LEU A 230 -9.04 2.79 7.84
CA LEU A 230 -8.73 2.65 9.26
C LEU A 230 -8.33 1.19 9.53
N LEU A 231 -7.03 0.96 9.68
CA LEU A 231 -6.48 -0.33 10.01
C LEU A 231 -6.30 -0.46 11.53
N VAL A 232 -6.86 -1.53 12.10
CA VAL A 232 -6.61 -1.97 13.49
C VAL A 232 -6.24 -3.46 13.40
N ASP A 233 -5.11 -3.86 13.99
CA ASP A 233 -4.58 -5.23 13.95
C ASP A 233 -4.57 -5.84 12.53
N ALA A 234 -4.13 -5.02 11.57
CA ALA A 234 -4.04 -5.33 10.13
C ALA A 234 -5.36 -5.48 9.36
N LYS A 235 -6.52 -5.20 9.98
CA LYS A 235 -7.82 -5.19 9.30
C LYS A 235 -8.31 -3.77 9.02
N ASP A 236 -8.74 -3.49 7.78
CA ASP A 236 -9.32 -2.20 7.40
C ASP A 236 -10.85 -2.16 7.63
N TYR A 237 -11.25 -1.42 8.67
CA TYR A 237 -12.63 -1.29 9.10
C TYR A 237 -13.47 -0.33 8.23
N VAL A 238 -12.82 0.55 7.45
CA VAL A 238 -13.52 1.36 6.45
C VAL A 238 -13.84 0.52 5.23
N ALA A 239 -12.89 -0.28 4.76
CA ALA A 239 -13.05 -1.11 3.57
C ALA A 239 -14.02 -2.29 3.80
N CYS A 240 -13.98 -2.92 4.99
CA CYS A 240 -14.83 -4.08 5.28
C CYS A 240 -16.32 -3.75 5.39
N ALA A 241 -16.68 -2.47 5.60
CA ALA A 241 -18.06 -2.01 5.76
C ALA A 241 -18.95 -2.36 4.58
N ALA A 242 -18.39 -2.38 3.36
CA ALA A 242 -19.11 -2.78 2.16
C ALA A 242 -19.50 -4.28 2.15
N GLY A 243 -18.86 -5.12 2.96
CA GLY A 243 -19.16 -6.55 3.10
C GLY A 243 -20.21 -6.88 4.16
N SER A 244 -20.66 -5.90 4.94
CA SER A 244 -21.65 -6.08 6.00
C SER A 244 -23.00 -6.53 5.46
N ASN A 245 -23.64 -7.47 6.16
CA ASN A 245 -24.93 -8.07 5.83
C ASN A 245 -25.65 -8.53 7.11
N ALA A 246 -26.73 -9.30 6.98
CA ALA A 246 -27.55 -9.73 8.12
C ALA A 246 -26.82 -10.65 9.13
N TYR A 247 -25.73 -11.30 8.71
CA TYR A 247 -25.01 -12.32 9.47
C TYR A 247 -23.56 -11.96 9.78
N TYR A 248 -23.07 -10.88 9.17
CA TYR A 248 -21.72 -10.39 9.35
C TYR A 248 -21.76 -8.87 9.35
N HIS A 249 -21.23 -8.27 10.41
CA HIS A 249 -21.07 -6.84 10.54
C HIS A 249 -19.58 -6.53 10.66
N CYS A 250 -19.15 -5.49 9.97
CA CYS A 250 -17.83 -4.91 10.13
C CYS A 250 -17.93 -3.43 9.80
N ASP A 251 -17.53 -2.54 10.72
CA ASP A 251 -17.49 -1.11 10.48
C ASP A 251 -16.53 -0.41 11.44
N ALA A 252 -16.11 0.79 11.05
CA ALA A 252 -15.56 1.76 11.97
C ALA A 252 -16.70 2.61 12.52
N ASP A 253 -17.26 2.21 13.67
CA ASP A 253 -18.43 2.82 14.31
C ASP A 253 -18.24 4.31 14.63
N SER A 254 -17.05 4.67 15.08
CA SER A 254 -16.70 6.05 15.40
C SER A 254 -15.23 6.32 15.14
N PHE A 255 -14.93 7.55 14.73
CA PHE A 255 -13.56 8.00 14.57
C PHE A 255 -13.48 9.51 14.74
N ARG A 256 -12.49 9.95 15.52
CA ARG A 256 -12.12 11.35 15.70
C ARG A 256 -10.62 11.46 15.95
N PHE A 257 -9.95 12.31 15.19
CA PHE A 257 -8.55 12.61 15.43
C PHE A 257 -8.27 14.11 15.27
N SER A 258 -7.56 14.70 16.22
CA SER A 258 -6.93 16.00 16.05
C SER A 258 -5.55 16.02 16.72
N ALA A 259 -4.64 16.86 16.22
CA ALA A 259 -3.30 16.96 16.80
C ALA A 259 -3.31 17.43 18.26
N GLU A 260 -4.36 18.12 18.70
CA GLU A 260 -4.51 18.64 20.06
C GLU A 260 -5.26 17.67 20.99
N SER A 261 -6.29 17.00 20.48
CA SER A 261 -7.21 16.17 21.28
C SER A 261 -6.87 14.68 21.23
N GLY A 262 -5.92 14.27 20.40
CA GLY A 262 -5.50 12.88 20.25
C GLY A 262 -6.44 12.06 19.37
N LEU A 263 -6.31 10.74 19.48
CA LEU A 263 -7.03 9.76 18.69
C LEU A 263 -8.12 9.08 19.52
N ALA A 264 -9.35 9.07 19.02
CA ALA A 264 -10.45 8.28 19.56
C ALA A 264 -11.15 7.53 18.43
N PHE A 265 -11.37 6.23 18.59
CA PHE A 265 -12.11 5.42 17.63
C PHE A 265 -12.86 4.26 18.29
N GLY A 266 -13.88 3.79 17.59
CA GLY A 266 -14.60 2.56 17.84
C GLY A 266 -14.66 1.76 16.55
N VAL A 267 -14.25 0.50 16.60
CA VAL A 267 -14.39 -0.45 15.50
C VAL A 267 -15.07 -1.71 15.99
N SER A 268 -15.88 -2.32 15.14
CA SER A 268 -16.54 -3.57 15.45
C SER A 268 -16.53 -4.52 14.25
N GLU A 269 -16.29 -5.78 14.55
CA GLU A 269 -16.56 -6.91 13.68
C GLU A 269 -17.33 -7.93 14.50
N TYR A 270 -18.44 -8.43 13.97
CA TYR A 270 -19.08 -9.60 14.56
C TYR A 270 -19.85 -10.38 13.50
N SER A 271 -20.02 -11.67 13.74
CA SER A 271 -20.80 -12.54 12.88
C SER A 271 -21.59 -13.55 13.67
N SER A 272 -22.67 -14.02 13.07
CA SER A 272 -23.47 -15.13 13.57
C SER A 272 -23.95 -15.97 12.39
N ASP A 273 -24.06 -17.28 12.58
CA ASP A 273 -24.78 -18.13 11.64
C ASP A 273 -26.27 -17.72 11.54
N PRO A 274 -26.98 -18.13 10.48
CA PRO A 274 -28.38 -17.77 10.30
C PRO A 274 -29.31 -18.19 11.44
N GLU A 275 -28.97 -19.27 12.13
CA GLU A 275 -29.68 -19.82 13.26
C GLU A 275 -29.35 -19.10 14.58
N GLY A 276 -28.29 -18.27 14.62
CA GLY A 276 -27.82 -17.56 15.81
C GLY A 276 -27.26 -18.49 16.89
N LEU A 277 -26.81 -19.68 16.50
CA LEU A 277 -26.24 -20.70 17.38
C LEU A 277 -24.73 -20.57 17.52
N PHE A 278 -24.05 -20.07 16.50
CA PHE A 278 -22.61 -19.86 16.45
C PHE A 278 -22.33 -18.42 16.10
N GLY A 279 -21.35 -17.82 16.75
CA GLY A 279 -20.93 -16.49 16.41
C GLY A 279 -19.79 -16.00 17.25
N GLY A 280 -19.41 -14.77 17.02
CA GLY A 280 -18.34 -14.10 17.73
C GLY A 280 -18.05 -12.75 17.14
N GLY A 281 -17.16 -12.02 17.79
CA GLY A 281 -16.78 -10.70 17.34
C GLY A 281 -15.55 -10.18 18.05
N HIS A 282 -15.00 -9.13 17.45
CA HIS A 282 -13.88 -8.36 17.92
C HIS A 282 -14.27 -6.88 17.86
N LEU A 283 -14.23 -6.21 19.00
CA LEU A 283 -14.62 -4.81 19.13
C LEU A 283 -13.51 -4.06 19.86
N VAL A 284 -13.16 -2.87 19.37
CA VAL A 284 -12.17 -2.02 20.03
C VAL A 284 -12.72 -0.62 20.16
N THR A 285 -12.87 -0.15 21.40
CA THR A 285 -13.25 1.23 21.71
C THR A 285 -12.15 1.87 22.53
N THR A 286 -11.45 2.85 21.95
CA THR A 286 -10.35 3.55 22.60
C THR A 286 -10.79 4.19 23.92
N GLY A 287 -9.97 4.06 24.96
CA GLY A 287 -10.28 4.58 26.29
C GLY A 287 -11.31 3.76 27.07
N GLN A 288 -11.80 2.66 26.50
CA GLN A 288 -12.72 1.73 27.16
C GLN A 288 -12.10 0.32 27.19
N MET A 289 -12.36 -0.47 26.15
CA MET A 289 -11.94 -1.87 26.10
C MET A 289 -11.78 -2.38 24.66
N ALA A 290 -10.97 -3.44 24.53
CA ALA A 290 -10.95 -4.34 23.40
C ALA A 290 -11.56 -5.65 23.88
N TYR A 291 -12.52 -6.14 23.12
CA TYR A 291 -13.44 -7.17 23.50
C TYR A 291 -13.55 -8.20 22.40
N ASP A 292 -13.11 -9.41 22.71
CA ASP A 292 -13.21 -10.59 21.86
C ASP A 292 -14.19 -11.56 22.48
N TYR A 293 -15.10 -12.09 21.67
CA TYR A 293 -16.00 -13.13 22.13
C TYR A 293 -16.33 -14.13 21.04
N GLN A 294 -16.67 -15.34 21.48
CA GLN A 294 -17.23 -16.38 20.64
C GLN A 294 -18.26 -17.16 21.45
N PHE A 295 -19.29 -17.64 20.78
CA PHE A 295 -20.30 -18.49 21.38
C PHE A 295 -20.70 -19.63 20.44
N ASN A 296 -21.10 -20.73 21.04
CA ASN A 296 -21.69 -21.89 20.40
C ASN A 296 -22.75 -22.52 21.34
N PRO A 297 -23.52 -23.53 20.91
CA PRO A 297 -24.56 -24.14 21.75
C PRO A 297 -24.06 -24.80 23.04
N TYR A 298 -22.75 -24.97 23.20
CA TYR A 298 -22.13 -25.67 24.33
C TYR A 298 -21.41 -24.71 25.28
N GLY A 299 -21.34 -23.41 24.96
CA GLY A 299 -20.69 -22.40 25.78
C GLY A 299 -20.13 -21.25 24.96
N GLY A 300 -19.51 -20.29 25.64
CA GLY A 300 -18.81 -19.17 25.01
C GLY A 300 -17.54 -18.84 25.76
N SER A 301 -16.70 -18.04 25.12
CA SER A 301 -15.53 -17.42 25.75
C SER A 301 -15.52 -15.94 25.42
N GLU A 302 -15.09 -15.15 26.37
CA GLU A 302 -14.94 -13.71 26.25
C GLU A 302 -13.56 -13.32 26.79
N HIS A 303 -12.91 -12.39 26.12
CA HIS A 303 -11.62 -11.84 26.53
C HIS A 303 -11.70 -10.31 26.47
N HIS A 304 -11.28 -9.66 27.55
CA HIS A 304 -11.42 -8.22 27.75
C HIS A 304 -10.05 -7.62 28.08
N LEU A 305 -9.58 -6.72 27.23
CA LEU A 305 -8.43 -5.86 27.49
C LEU A 305 -8.93 -4.44 27.78
N LEU A 306 -8.65 -3.94 28.98
CA LEU A 306 -9.12 -2.62 29.42
C LEU A 306 -8.03 -1.57 29.27
N TRP A 307 -8.42 -0.39 28.81
CA TRP A 307 -7.59 0.81 28.91
C TRP A 307 -7.45 1.20 30.38
N THR A 308 -6.25 1.62 30.76
CA THR A 308 -5.95 2.10 32.12
C THR A 308 -5.10 3.37 32.05
N ASP A 309 -4.82 3.98 33.19
CA ASP A 309 -3.86 5.09 33.29
C ASP A 309 -2.44 4.71 32.83
N GLY A 310 -2.13 3.40 32.81
CA GLY A 310 -0.86 2.86 32.30
C GLY A 310 -0.84 2.62 30.79
N THR A 311 -1.97 2.75 30.10
CA THR A 311 -2.05 2.55 28.65
C THR A 311 -1.49 3.76 27.92
N VAL A 312 -0.44 3.54 27.11
CA VAL A 312 0.28 4.61 26.43
C VAL A 312 -0.04 4.57 24.94
N LEU A 313 -0.54 5.70 24.43
CA LEU A 313 -0.67 5.95 23.00
C LEU A 313 0.64 6.53 22.46
N SER A 314 1.22 5.83 21.48
CA SER A 314 2.29 6.35 20.64
C SER A 314 1.75 6.62 19.24
N MET A 315 1.91 7.84 18.76
CA MET A 315 1.52 8.22 17.39
C MET A 315 2.72 8.76 16.63
N SER A 316 2.77 8.45 15.35
CA SER A 316 3.71 9.08 14.42
C SER A 316 2.97 9.48 13.16
N SER A 317 3.18 10.72 12.72
CA SER A 317 2.82 11.14 11.37
C SER A 317 3.64 10.27 10.43
N ALA A 318 2.99 9.26 9.87
CA ALA A 318 3.65 8.39 8.93
C ALA A 318 3.65 9.14 7.60
N LEU A 319 4.83 9.48 7.09
CA LEU A 319 4.94 9.74 5.65
C LEU A 319 4.33 8.50 4.96
N PRO A 320 3.57 8.64 3.86
CA PRO A 320 3.10 7.48 3.13
C PRO A 320 4.28 6.52 2.87
N GLY A 321 4.31 5.39 3.57
CA GLY A 321 5.43 4.44 3.55
C GLY A 321 6.48 4.50 4.67
N SER A 322 6.18 5.00 5.87
CA SER A 322 7.04 4.83 7.06
C SER A 322 6.35 4.05 8.19
N GLU A 323 6.55 2.73 8.23
CA GLU A 323 6.38 1.96 9.46
C GLU A 323 7.48 2.35 10.47
N SER A 324 7.08 2.41 11.74
CA SER A 324 7.83 2.79 12.93
C SER A 324 9.17 2.05 13.08
N VAL A 325 10.27 2.75 12.77
CA VAL A 325 11.59 2.41 13.30
C VAL A 325 11.73 3.11 14.65
N PRO A 326 12.01 2.40 15.76
CA PRO A 326 12.24 3.07 17.04
C PRO A 326 13.40 4.05 16.88
N ALA A 327 13.19 5.30 17.30
CA ALA A 327 14.17 6.36 17.21
C ALA A 327 15.47 5.93 17.92
N VAL A 328 16.50 5.65 17.14
CA VAL A 328 17.89 5.60 17.62
C VAL A 328 18.24 7.04 18.04
N PRO A 329 18.78 7.28 19.24
CA PRO A 329 19.12 8.63 19.67
C PRO A 329 20.33 9.10 18.87
N GLU A 330 20.11 9.92 17.86
CA GLU A 330 21.20 10.62 17.18
C GLU A 330 21.71 11.75 18.07
N ALA A 331 23.02 11.77 18.29
CA ALA A 331 23.71 12.86 18.96
C ALA A 331 23.44 14.21 18.25
N PRO A 332 23.37 15.33 18.98
CA PRO A 332 22.72 16.55 18.52
C PRO A 332 23.37 17.16 17.26
N THR A 333 22.53 17.27 16.23
CA THR A 333 22.67 17.97 14.94
C THR A 333 23.23 19.40 15.04
N TRP A 334 23.28 19.99 16.24
CA TRP A 334 23.90 21.29 16.52
C TRP A 334 25.41 21.34 16.27
N ALA A 335 26.12 20.21 16.31
CA ALA A 335 27.57 20.18 16.09
C ALA A 335 27.98 20.49 14.63
N MET A 336 27.12 20.16 13.65
CA MET A 336 27.41 20.41 12.23
C MET A 336 26.98 21.81 11.77
N LEU A 337 26.08 22.48 12.50
CA LEU A 337 25.65 23.85 12.19
C LEU A 337 26.72 24.88 12.57
N LEU A 338 27.44 24.66 13.68
CA LEU A 338 28.53 25.54 14.11
C LEU A 338 29.80 25.41 13.25
N ALA A 339 30.05 24.23 12.67
CA ALA A 339 31.15 24.05 11.70
C ALA A 339 30.88 24.75 10.36
N GLY A 340 29.61 24.90 9.96
CA GLY A 340 29.23 25.58 8.71
C GLY A 340 29.27 27.11 8.78
N LEU A 341 29.00 27.70 9.95
CA LEU A 341 28.95 29.16 10.13
C LEU A 341 30.32 29.79 10.49
N GLY A 342 31.32 29.00 10.89
CA GLY A 342 32.69 29.47 11.10
C GLY A 342 33.50 29.73 9.81
N GLY A 343 33.08 29.17 8.67
CA GLY A 343 33.82 29.23 7.40
C GLY A 343 33.59 30.49 6.56
N ILE A 344 32.57 31.31 6.87
CA ILE A 344 32.18 32.47 6.04
C ILE A 344 32.74 33.80 6.62
N GLY A 345 33.35 33.78 7.81
CA GLY A 345 33.86 34.98 8.50
C GLY A 345 35.30 35.42 8.17
N LEU A 346 36.07 34.67 7.37
CA LEU A 346 37.53 34.87 7.25
C LEU A 346 38.04 35.37 5.89
N TRP A 347 37.17 35.90 5.03
CA TRP A 347 37.61 36.47 3.76
C TRP A 347 37.18 37.91 3.54
N ARG A 348 37.67 38.82 4.41
CA ARG A 348 37.74 40.25 4.08
C ARG A 348 38.68 41.05 4.99
N ARG A 349 40.00 40.81 4.94
CA ARG A 349 41.03 41.84 5.19
C ARG A 349 42.30 41.54 4.39
N ARG A 350 42.59 42.36 3.37
CA ARG A 350 43.96 42.61 2.89
C ARG A 350 44.31 44.05 3.26
N PRO A 351 45.49 44.34 3.81
CA PRO A 351 45.89 45.68 4.21
C PRO A 351 46.51 46.45 3.03
N ALA A 352 46.47 47.78 3.13
CA ALA A 352 47.47 48.69 2.58
C ALA A 352 48.51 48.97 3.67
#